data_AF-A0AA38U3N3-F1
#
_entry.id   AF-A0AA38U3N3-F1
#
_cell.length_a   1.000
_cell.length_b   1.000
_cell.length_c   1.000
_cell.angle_alpha   90.00
_cell.angle_beta   90.00
_cell.angle_gamma   90.00
#
_symmetry.space_group_name_H-M   'P 1'
#
loop_
_entity.id
_entity.type
_entity.pdbx_description
1 polymer ?
#
loop_
_entity_poly.entity_id
_entity_poly.type
_entity_poly.pdbx_seq_one_letter_code
_entity_poly.pdbx_strand_id
1 'polypeptide(L)' 'MPQQCSYEGATLPKECTTVQSCYKELSKQVKAKLGKIDDYFNKLADAMLTWIEAWDELNPSSPQISNGK' A
#
# COMPACT_ATOMS: atom_id res chain seq x y z
N MET A 1 -2.85 12.34 -15.77
CA MET A 1 -1.61 12.32 -14.94
C MET A 1 -1.81 11.25 -13.89
N PRO A 2 -0.95 10.22 -13.79
CA PRO A 2 -1.09 9.24 -12.72
C PRO A 2 -0.88 9.97 -11.40
N GLN A 3 -1.86 9.87 -10.50
CA GLN A 3 -1.78 10.49 -9.18
C GLN A 3 -0.64 9.82 -8.40
N GLN A 4 0.44 10.58 -8.18
CA GLN A 4 1.54 10.19 -7.32
C GLN A 4 1.00 10.11 -5.89
N CYS A 5 0.91 8.91 -5.33
CA CYS A 5 0.51 8.66 -3.94
C CYS A 5 1.67 9.09 -3.00
N SER A 6 1.83 10.39 -2.70
CA SER A 6 2.99 10.86 -1.92
C SER A 6 2.65 11.17 -0.46
N TYR A 7 3.11 10.28 0.43
CA TYR A 7 3.68 10.68 1.71
C TYR A 7 5.08 11.24 1.41
N GLU A 8 5.40 12.46 1.85
CA GLU A 8 6.51 13.31 1.36
C GLU A 8 7.95 12.75 1.53
N GLY A 9 8.14 11.52 2.01
CA GLY A 9 9.45 10.87 2.13
C GLY A 9 9.48 9.37 1.79
N ALA A 10 8.39 8.81 1.26
CA ALA A 10 8.36 7.40 0.85
C ALA A 10 8.78 7.24 -0.61
N THR A 11 9.84 6.46 -0.84
CA THR A 11 10.23 6.05 -2.19
C THR A 11 9.43 4.82 -2.56
N LEU A 12 8.41 4.97 -3.41
CA LEU A 12 7.62 3.85 -3.91
C LEU A 12 8.19 3.33 -5.24
N PRO A 13 8.29 2.01 -5.43
CA PRO A 13 8.70 1.41 -6.69
C PRO A 13 7.72 1.77 -7.84
N LYS A 14 8.22 1.77 -9.09
CA LYS A 14 7.41 2.15 -10.27
C LYS A 14 6.28 1.15 -10.55
N GLU A 15 6.44 -0.08 -10.08
CA GLU A 15 5.47 -1.16 -10.14
C GLU A 15 4.29 -0.98 -9.18
N CYS A 16 4.35 -0.05 -8.22
CA CYS A 16 3.20 0.36 -7.43
C CYS A 16 2.26 1.25 -8.26
N THR A 17 1.40 0.61 -9.06
CA THR A 17 0.48 1.29 -10.00
C THR A 17 -0.95 1.41 -9.46
N THR A 18 -1.28 0.70 -8.39
CA THR A 18 -2.58 0.79 -7.69
C THR A 18 -2.41 1.41 -6.31
N VAL A 19 -3.43 2.11 -5.83
CA VAL A 19 -3.43 2.69 -4.48
C VAL A 19 -3.15 1.63 -3.42
N GLN A 20 -3.73 0.44 -3.56
CA GLN A 20 -3.51 -0.68 -2.65
C GLN A 20 -2.06 -1.17 -2.67
N SER A 21 -1.44 -1.28 -3.86
CA SER A 21 -0.03 -1.64 -3.96
C SER A 21 0.88 -0.59 -3.29
N CYS A 22 0.58 0.70 -3.47
CA CYS A 22 1.31 1.80 -2.81
C CYS A 22 1.22 1.70 -1.28
N TYR A 23 0.03 1.44 -0.72
CA TYR A 23 -0.14 1.32 0.73
C TYR A 23 0.47 0.04 1.30
N LYS A 24 0.44 -1.08 0.56
CA LYS A 24 1.15 -2.33 0.94
C LYS A 24 2.67 -2.13 0.94
N GLU A 25 3.20 -1.32 0.04
CA GLU A 25 4.62 -1.00 0.04
C GLU A 25 4.99 0.02 1.13
N LEU A 26 4.13 1.00 1.38
CA LEU A 26 4.31 1.95 2.46
C LEU A 26 4.35 1.25 3.83
N SER A 27 3.47 0.27 4.08
CA SER A 27 3.47 -0.47 5.35
C SER A 27 4.79 -1.20 5.60
N LYS A 28 5.41 -1.79 4.56
CA LYS A 28 6.75 -2.38 4.66
C LYS A 28 7.80 -1.35 5.06
N GLN A 29 7.75 -0.15 4.47
CA GLN A 29 8.68 0.92 4.80
C GLN A 29 8.49 1.44 6.23
N VAL A 30 7.25 1.57 6.69
CA VAL A 30 6.93 1.92 8.08
C VAL A 30 7.53 0.88 9.03
N LYS A 31 7.31 -0.42 8.77
CA LYS A 31 7.88 -1.50 9.58
C LYS A 31 9.41 -1.46 9.60
N ALA A 32 10.04 -1.32 8.44
CA ALA A 32 11.49 -1.38 8.31
C ALA A 32 12.23 -0.14 8.88
N LYS A 33 11.62 1.05 8.79
CA LYS A 33 12.23 2.31 9.23
C LYS A 33 11.78 2.69 10.63
N LEU A 34 10.47 2.74 10.88
CA LEU A 34 9.90 3.21 12.15
C LEU A 34 9.75 2.10 13.18
N GLY A 35 9.59 0.84 12.75
CA GLY A 35 9.58 -0.32 13.66
C GLY A 35 10.89 -0.55 14.42
N LYS A 36 11.99 0.07 13.98
CA LYS A 36 13.28 0.10 14.71
C LYS A 36 13.33 1.19 15.80
N ILE A 37 12.46 2.19 15.70
CA ILE A 37 12.37 3.31 16.64
C ILE A 37 11.44 2.92 17.78
N ASP A 38 10.27 2.36 17.45
CA ASP A 38 9.28 1.93 18.42
C ASP A 38 8.45 0.73 17.90
N ASP A 39 8.24 -0.26 18.75
CA ASP A 39 7.49 -1.48 18.42
C ASP A 39 6.02 -1.22 18.08
N TYR A 40 5.45 -0.09 18.48
CA TYR A 40 4.13 0.35 18.07
C TYR A 40 4.02 0.40 16.54
N PHE A 41 5.08 0.81 15.83
CA PHE A 41 5.07 0.87 14.37
C PHE A 41 5.09 -0.50 13.70
N ASN A 42 5.57 -1.55 14.38
CA ASN A 42 5.44 -2.92 13.89
C ASN A 42 3.97 -3.32 13.85
N LYS A 43 3.21 -3.03 14.91
CA LYS A 43 1.77 -3.29 14.98
C LYS A 43 0.99 -2.45 13.97
N LEU A 44 1.34 -1.18 13.83
CA LEU A 44 0.69 -0.29 12.87
C LEU A 44 0.88 -0.76 11.42
N ALA A 45 2.11 -1.16 11.06
CA ALA A 45 2.39 -1.67 9.72
C ALA A 45 1.59 -2.95 9.39
N ASP A 46 1.48 -3.86 10.36
CA ASP A 46 0.70 -5.08 10.20
C ASP A 46 -0.80 -4.77 10.07
N ALA A 47 -1.32 -3.87 10.91
CA ALA A 47 -2.71 -3.42 10.85
C ALA A 47 -3.05 -2.73 9.51
N MET A 48 -2.14 -1.93 8.95
CA MET A 48 -2.31 -1.33 7.62
C MET A 48 -2.46 -2.41 6.55
N LEU A 49 -1.65 -3.47 6.59
CA LEU A 49 -1.72 -4.56 5.61
C LEU A 49 -3.06 -5.29 5.71
N THR A 50 -3.46 -5.70 6.92
CA THR A 50 -4.73 -6.37 7.19
C THR A 50 -5.92 -5.54 6.76
N TRP A 51 -5.89 -4.22 7.01
CA TRP A 51 -6.96 -3.32 6.59
C TRP A 51 -7.11 -3.26 5.06
N ILE A 52 -6.00 -3.21 4.32
CA ILE A 52 -6.04 -3.18 2.85
C ILE A 52 -6.55 -4.51 2.29
N GLU A 53 -6.11 -5.63 2.86
CA GLU A 53 -6.57 -6.97 2.45
C GLU A 53 -8.08 -7.14 2.71
N ALA A 54 -8.56 -6.76 3.90
CA ALA A 54 -9.98 -6.75 4.21
C ALA A 54 -10.78 -5.79 3.31
N TRP A 55 -10.20 -4.64 2.96
CA TRP A 55 -10.82 -3.71 2.02
C TRP A 55 -10.95 -4.31 0.62
N ASP A 56 -9.91 -4.99 0.11
CA ASP A 56 -9.92 -5.68 -1.18
C ASP A 56 -10.96 -6.82 -1.19
N GLU A 57 -11.10 -7.56 -0.09
CA GLU A 57 -12.11 -8.62 0.06
C GLU A 57 -13.54 -8.09 0.05
N LEU A 58 -13.79 -6.97 0.74
CA LEU A 58 -15.11 -6.33 0.78
C LEU A 58 -15.45 -5.56 -0.50
N ASN A 59 -14.43 -5.10 -1.23
CA ASN A 59 -14.57 -4.30 -2.45
C ASN A 59 -13.77 -4.94 -3.59
N PRO A 60 -14.14 -6.15 -4.03
CA PRO A 60 -13.48 -6.78 -5.16
C PRO A 60 -13.60 -5.84 -6.36
N SER A 61 -12.46 -5.37 -6.85
CA SER A 61 -12.42 -4.55 -8.05
C SER A 61 -12.98 -5.40 -9.18
N SER A 62 -14.11 -5.00 -9.78
CA SER A 62 -14.67 -5.68 -10.96
C SER A 62 -13.55 -6.00 -11.96
N PRO A 63 -13.55 -7.19 -12.59
CA PRO A 63 -12.48 -7.60 -13.48
C PRO A 63 -12.21 -6.49 -14.49
N GLN A 64 -10.95 -6.02 -14.49
CA GLN A 64 -10.44 -5.06 -15.46
C GLN A 64 -10.78 -5.63 -16.85
N ILE A 65 -11.76 -5.05 -17.54
CA ILE A 65 -11.96 -5.31 -18.96
C ILE A 65 -10.66 -4.87 -19.63
N SER A 66 -9.85 -5.84 -20.04
CA SER A 66 -8.71 -5.60 -20.91
C SER A 66 -9.24 -4.92 -22.17
N ASN A 67 -9.05 -3.62 -22.31
CA ASN A 67 -9.35 -2.93 -23.55
C ASN A 67 -8.35 -3.41 -24.59
N GLY A 68 -8.75 -4.43 -25.35
CA GLY A 68 -8.19 -4.71 -26.65
C GLY A 68 -8.57 -3.58 -27.60
N LYS A 69 -7.57 -2.89 -28.14
CA LYS A 69 -7.65 -2.29 -29.47
C LYS A 69 -6.28 -2.31 -30.11
#